data_AF-A0A1W9HAM7-F1
#
_entry.id   AF-A0A1W9HAM7-F1
#
_cell.length_a   1.000
_cell.length_b   1.000
_cell.length_c   1.000
_cell.angle_alpha   90.00
_cell.angle_beta   90.00
_cell.angle_gamma   90.00
#
_symmetry.space_group_name_H-M   'P 1'
#
loop_
_entity.id
_entity.type
_entity.pdbx_description
1 polymer ?
#
loop_
_entity_poly.entity_id
_entity_poly.type
_entity_poly.pdbx_seq_one_letter_code
_entity_poly.pdbx_strand_id
1 'polypeptide(L)'
;MTMDRAMWLDRIGAQLNRLATEIEALGEVLCADPELMQRNLTTLQAIDAIAQQQNCLARIVTAEAMEQAVAECSFAELKERLLAA
;
A
#
# COMPACT_ATOMS: atom_id res chain seq x y z
N MET A 1 20.27 2.07 22.69
CA MET A 1 20.40 2.12 21.22
C MET A 1 19.41 3.16 20.71
N THR A 2 19.89 4.27 20.19
CA THR A 2 19.06 5.27 19.51
C THR A 2 18.90 4.79 18.06
N MET A 3 17.67 4.58 17.62
CA MET A 3 17.41 4.25 16.22
C MET A 3 17.55 5.51 15.38
N ASP A 4 18.33 5.43 14.30
CA ASP A 4 18.40 6.50 13.31
C ASP A 4 17.15 6.52 12.41
N ARG A 5 17.01 7.59 11.63
CA ARG A 5 15.85 7.80 10.75
C ARG A 5 15.71 6.70 9.71
N ALA A 6 16.80 6.22 9.13
CA ALA A 6 16.77 5.20 8.09
C ALA A 6 16.20 3.87 8.65
N MET A 7 16.63 3.50 9.84
CA MET A 7 16.14 2.31 10.52
C MET A 7 14.65 2.40 10.89
N TRP A 8 14.16 3.60 11.23
CA TRP A 8 12.72 3.81 11.43
C TRP A 8 11.93 3.71 10.12
N LEU A 9 12.43 4.31 9.04
CA LEU A 9 11.79 4.24 7.73
C LEU A 9 11.69 2.80 7.23
N ASP A 10 12.75 2.00 7.40
CA ASP A 10 12.75 0.58 7.06
C ASP A 10 11.68 -0.20 7.84
N ARG A 11 11.60 0.00 9.17
CA ARG A 11 10.56 -0.63 9.99
C ARG A 11 9.15 -0.20 9.61
N ILE A 12 8.95 1.09 9.33
CA ILE A 12 7.64 1.60 8.91
C ILE A 12 7.25 0.98 7.57
N GLY A 13 8.17 0.92 6.61
CA GLY A 13 7.93 0.28 5.32
C GLY A 13 7.58 -1.20 5.46
N ALA A 14 8.31 -1.93 6.30
CA ALA A 14 7.99 -3.33 6.59
C ALA A 14 6.59 -3.50 7.21
N GLN A 15 6.17 -2.60 8.11
CA GLN A 15 4.82 -2.63 8.68
C GLN A 15 3.74 -2.29 7.64
N LEU A 16 3.98 -1.30 6.78
CA LEU A 16 3.05 -0.95 5.70
C LEU A 16 2.86 -2.12 4.73
N ASN A 17 3.95 -2.79 4.33
CA ASN A 17 3.87 -3.95 3.45
C ASN A 17 3.13 -5.12 4.12
N ARG A 18 3.38 -5.35 5.41
CA ARG A 18 2.66 -6.38 6.16
C ARG A 18 1.15 -6.11 6.20
N LEU A 19 0.75 -4.87 6.49
CA LEU A 19 -0.66 -4.49 6.52
C LEU A 19 -1.32 -4.63 5.14
N ALA A 20 -0.61 -4.28 4.07
CA ALA A 20 -1.10 -4.47 2.71
C ALA A 20 -1.38 -5.95 2.42
N THR A 21 -0.45 -6.85 2.78
CA THR A 21 -0.64 -8.30 2.64
C THR A 21 -1.82 -8.82 3.49
N GLU A 22 -1.99 -8.31 4.72
CA GLU A 22 -3.14 -8.67 5.57
C GLU A 22 -4.47 -8.20 4.93
N ILE A 23 -4.50 -7.03 4.30
CA ILE A 23 -5.68 -6.51 3.58
C ILE A 23 -5.97 -7.35 2.33
N GLU A 24 -4.96 -7.72 1.56
CA GLU A 24 -5.10 -8.58 0.38
C GLU A 24 -5.69 -9.94 0.77
N ALA A 25 -5.18 -10.57 1.84
CA ALA A 25 -5.71 -11.83 2.34
C ALA A 25 -7.18 -11.72 2.79
N LEU A 26 -7.58 -10.61 3.41
CA LEU A 26 -8.98 -10.35 3.74
C LEU A 26 -9.83 -10.18 2.47
N GLY A 27 -9.31 -9.46 1.47
CA GLY A 27 -9.96 -9.29 0.17
C GLY A 27 -10.19 -10.63 -0.55
N GLU A 28 -9.20 -11.51 -0.56
CA GLU A 28 -9.30 -12.85 -1.14
C GLU A 28 -10.41 -13.69 -0.48
N VAL A 29 -10.48 -13.66 0.86
CA VAL A 29 -11.54 -14.37 1.60
C VAL A 29 -12.92 -13.83 1.24
N LEU A 30 -13.07 -12.52 1.08
CA LEU A 30 -14.35 -11.90 0.72
C LEU A 30 -14.74 -12.16 -0.74
N CYS A 31 -13.76 -12.21 -1.65
CA CYS A 31 -13.96 -12.51 -3.06
C CYS A 31 -14.27 -13.99 -3.31
N ALA A 32 -13.93 -14.90 -2.38
CA ALA A 32 -14.19 -16.33 -2.50
C ALA A 32 -15.70 -16.69 -2.44
N ASP A 33 -16.54 -15.81 -1.88
CA ASP A 33 -18.00 -15.92 -1.92
C ASP A 33 -18.56 -15.05 -3.06
N PRO A 34 -19.08 -15.67 -4.14
CA PRO A 34 -19.59 -14.94 -5.30
C PRO A 34 -20.75 -13.99 -4.99
N GLU A 35 -21.60 -14.31 -4.00
CA GLU A 35 -22.74 -13.46 -3.63
C GLU A 35 -22.28 -12.22 -2.86
N LEU A 36 -21.35 -12.40 -1.91
CA LEU A 36 -20.72 -11.27 -1.21
C LEU A 36 -19.92 -10.39 -2.15
N MET A 37 -19.16 -11.00 -3.07
CA MET A 37 -18.36 -10.29 -4.06
C MET A 37 -19.24 -9.42 -4.96
N GLN A 38 -20.30 -9.99 -5.54
CA GLN A 38 -21.18 -9.23 -6.43
C GLN A 38 -21.90 -8.10 -5.71
N ARG A 39 -22.33 -8.33 -4.47
CA ARG A 39 -23.02 -7.31 -3.66
C ARG A 39 -22.12 -6.16 -3.24
N ASN A 40 -20.83 -6.41 -3.05
CA ASN A 40 -19.89 -5.44 -2.47
C ASN A 40 -18.73 -5.09 -3.41
N LEU A 41 -18.89 -5.30 -4.73
CA LEU A 41 -17.81 -5.16 -5.70
C LEU A 41 -17.06 -3.82 -5.57
N THR A 42 -17.78 -2.71 -5.44
CA THR A 42 -17.18 -1.37 -5.27
C THR A 42 -16.40 -1.25 -3.96
N THR A 43 -16.91 -1.82 -2.87
CA THR A 43 -16.21 -1.83 -1.58
C THR A 43 -14.95 -2.69 -1.64
N LEU A 44 -15.01 -3.84 -2.31
CA LEU A 44 -13.85 -4.72 -2.50
C LEU A 44 -12.78 -4.07 -3.38
N GLN A 45 -13.17 -3.34 -4.43
CA GLN A 45 -12.26 -2.51 -5.21
C GLN A 45 -11.61 -1.41 -4.37
N ALA A 46 -12.35 -0.79 -3.46
CA ALA A 46 -11.77 0.20 -2.55
C ALA A 46 -10.77 -0.43 -1.56
N ILE A 47 -11.03 -1.64 -1.09
CA ILE A 47 -10.11 -2.41 -0.22
C ILE A 47 -8.82 -2.74 -0.98
N ASP A 48 -8.92 -3.25 -2.21
CA ASP A 48 -7.77 -3.52 -3.08
C ASP A 48 -6.95 -2.25 -3.35
N ALA A 49 -7.61 -1.13 -3.64
CA ALA A 49 -6.94 0.16 -3.83
C ALA A 49 -6.17 0.61 -2.58
N ILE A 50 -6.69 0.36 -1.37
CA ILE A 50 -5.98 0.66 -0.12
C ILE A 50 -4.74 -0.21 0.03
N ALA A 51 -4.83 -1.52 -0.24
CA ALA A 51 -3.68 -2.42 -0.19
C ALA A 51 -2.58 -1.99 -1.18
N GLN A 52 -2.95 -1.69 -2.43
CA GLN A 52 -2.02 -1.21 -3.45
C GLN A 52 -1.33 0.11 -3.05
N GLN A 53 -2.08 1.04 -2.45
CA GLN A 53 -1.49 2.28 -1.92
C GLN A 53 -0.51 2.02 -0.79
N GLN A 54 -0.83 1.11 0.14
CA GLN A 54 0.08 0.75 1.23
C GLN A 54 1.36 0.08 0.72
N ASN A 55 1.27 -0.80 -0.27
CA ASN A 55 2.42 -1.41 -0.94
C ASN A 55 3.30 -0.34 -1.62
N CYS A 56 2.70 0.62 -2.31
CA CYS A 56 3.44 1.73 -2.93
C CYS A 56 4.17 2.57 -1.87
N LEU A 57 3.49 2.93 -0.77
CA LEU A 57 4.09 3.69 0.32
C LEU A 57 5.22 2.92 1.01
N ALA A 58 5.06 1.61 1.21
CA ALA A 58 6.10 0.74 1.77
C ALA A 58 7.37 0.77 0.92
N ARG A 59 7.23 0.69 -0.40
CA ARG A 59 8.35 0.77 -1.35
C ARG A 59 9.00 2.16 -1.34
N ILE A 60 8.20 3.22 -1.33
CA ILE A 60 8.70 4.60 -1.33
C ILE A 60 9.49 4.90 -0.05
N VAL A 61 8.99 4.49 1.11
CA VAL A 61 9.60 4.82 2.41
C VAL A 61 10.91 4.06 2.65
N THR A 62 11.08 2.88 2.02
CA THR A 62 12.29 2.05 2.11
C THR A 62 13.28 2.27 0.96
N ALA A 63 12.91 3.07 -0.04
CA ALA A 63 13.77 3.32 -1.20
C ALA A 63 15.00 4.16 -0.86
N GLU A 64 16.14 3.81 -1.44
CA GLU A 64 17.36 4.63 -1.36
C GLU A 64 17.15 6.02 -1.99
N ALA A 65 16.41 6.09 -3.10
CA ALA A 65 16.02 7.31 -3.80
C ALA A 65 14.49 7.48 -3.80
N MET A 66 13.97 8.15 -2.77
CA MET A 66 12.52 8.31 -2.56
C MET A 66 11.79 8.98 -3.73
N GLU A 67 12.39 10.00 -4.35
CA GLU A 67 11.79 10.71 -5.50
C GLU A 67 11.64 9.79 -6.73
N GLN A 68 12.65 8.96 -6.99
CA GLN A 68 12.57 7.97 -8.07
C GLN A 68 11.48 6.92 -7.78
N ALA A 69 11.40 6.44 -6.54
CA ALA A 69 10.37 5.49 -6.13
C ALA A 69 8.95 6.08 -6.26
N VAL A 70 8.77 7.39 -5.99
CA VAL A 70 7.50 8.09 -6.24
C VAL A 70 7.19 8.14 -7.74
N ALA A 71 8.19 8.39 -8.59
CA ALA A 71 8.00 8.42 -10.03
C ALA A 71 7.59 7.04 -10.61
N GLU A 72 8.10 5.96 -10.03
CA GLU A 72 7.81 4.56 -10.39
C GLU A 72 6.53 4.00 -9.74
N CYS A 73 5.87 4.77 -8.85
CA CYS A 73 4.60 4.38 -8.23
C CYS A 73 3.53 4.18 -9.31
N SER A 74 2.97 2.97 -9.37
CA SER A 74 1.95 2.59 -10.34
C SER A 74 0.56 3.16 -10.03
N PHE A 75 0.33 3.63 -8.79
CA PHE A 75 -0.93 4.20 -8.37
C PHE A 75 -0.96 5.71 -8.62
N ALA A 76 -1.54 6.10 -9.76
CA ALA A 76 -1.46 7.46 -10.30
C ALA A 76 -1.93 8.54 -9.31
N GLU A 77 -3.07 8.33 -8.63
CA GLU A 77 -3.61 9.32 -7.70
C GLU A 77 -2.73 9.49 -6.46
N LEU A 78 -2.04 8.43 -6.03
CA LEU A 78 -1.08 8.50 -4.93
C LEU A 78 0.16 9.27 -5.35
N LYS A 79 0.68 8.95 -6.54
CA LYS A 79 1.82 9.66 -7.14
C LYS A 79 1.54 11.15 -7.27
N GLU A 80 0.38 11.53 -7.79
CA GLU A 80 -0.03 12.93 -7.90
C GLU A 80 -0.09 13.62 -6.54
N ARG A 81 -0.70 13.01 -5.53
CA ARG A 81 -0.77 13.57 -4.18
C ARG A 81 0.61 13.78 -3.54
N LEU A 82 1.56 12.88 -3.80
CA LEU A 82 2.92 12.98 -3.27
C LEU A 82 3.76 14.05 -4.00
N LEU A 83 3.52 14.27 -5.29
CA LEU A 83 4.23 15.28 -6.09
C LEU A 83 3.64 16.69 -5.99
N ALA A 84 2.37 16.80 -5.58
CA ALA A 84 1.67 18.08 -5.41
C ALA A 84 1.91 18.75 -4.05
N ALA A 85 2.65 18.10 -3.15
CA ALA A 85 2.98 18.57 -1.79
C ALA A 85 4.34 19.26 -1.73
#